data_AF-A0A7X6VEK9-F1
#
_entry.id   AF-A0A7X6VEK9-F1
#
_cell.length_a   1.000
_cell.length_b   1.000
_cell.length_c   1.000
_cell.angle_alpha   90.00
_cell.angle_beta   90.00
_cell.angle_gamma   90.00
#
_symmetry.space_group_name_H-M   'P 1'
#
loop_
_entity.id
_entity.type
_entity.pdbx_description
1 polymer ?
#
loop_
_entity_poly.entity_id
_entity_poly.type
_entity_poly.pdbx_seq_one_letter_code
_entity_poly.pdbx_strand_id
1 'polypeptide(L)'
;LQILTLSNLNISLTLPGIGGIILSIGMSIDGNVVIFERIKEELKEGKSLRASIDSGFKRAFVAILDSNVTTIITAVVLYIFGSGAVRGFGVTLFFGTLFSFFSAVTASKMMLQGASAFSFSRNKWLFGLNGGKKIEEV
;
A
#
# COMPACT_ATOMS: atom_id res chain seq x y z
N LEU A 1 10.93 0.02 -11.42
CA LEU A 1 11.45 1.26 -10.78
C LEU A 1 12.65 0.97 -9.90
N GLN A 2 12.52 0.16 -8.84
CA GLN A 2 13.61 -0.15 -7.93
C GLN A 2 14.91 -0.63 -8.60
N ILE A 3 14.85 -1.70 -9.41
CA ILE A 3 16.04 -2.28 -10.08
C ILE A 3 16.71 -1.25 -11.01
N LEU A 4 15.91 -0.44 -11.71
CA LEU A 4 16.41 0.62 -12.59
C LEU A 4 17.21 1.66 -11.80
N THR A 5 16.71 2.11 -10.66
CA THR A 5 17.39 3.08 -9.79
C THR A 5 18.69 2.53 -9.22
N LEU A 6 18.69 1.27 -8.78
CA LEU A 6 19.91 0.61 -8.28
C LEU A 6 20.97 0.48 -9.37
N SER A 7 20.56 0.16 -10.60
CA SER A 7 21.45 0.07 -11.75
C SER A 7 22.04 1.43 -12.15
N ASN A 8 21.25 2.51 -12.11
CA ASN A 8 21.75 3.86 -12.45
C ASN A 8 22.73 4.41 -11.39
N LEU A 9 22.59 3.97 -10.13
CA LEU A 9 23.45 4.40 -9.02
C LEU A 9 24.67 3.49 -8.82
N ASN A 10 24.91 2.50 -9.70
CA ASN A 10 26.00 1.51 -9.60
C ASN A 10 26.11 0.84 -8.22
N ILE A 11 24.98 0.58 -7.57
CA ILE A 11 24.96 -0.02 -6.23
C ILE A 11 25.21 -1.52 -6.36
N SER A 12 26.22 -2.04 -5.65
CA SER A 12 26.51 -3.47 -5.65
C SER A 12 25.35 -4.28 -5.09
N LEU A 13 24.72 -5.07 -5.97
CA LEU A 13 23.73 -6.06 -5.60
C LEU A 13 24.43 -7.27 -4.95
N THR A 14 24.44 -7.30 -3.62
CA THR A 14 24.93 -8.45 -2.85
C THR A 14 23.78 -9.41 -2.53
N LEU A 15 24.11 -10.59 -1.98
CA LEU A 15 23.09 -11.58 -1.59
C LEU A 15 22.03 -10.98 -0.62
N PRO A 16 22.42 -10.22 0.43
CA PRO A 16 21.46 -9.48 1.23
C PRO A 16 20.70 -8.41 0.44
N GLY A 17 21.36 -7.71 -0.49
CA GLY A 17 20.71 -6.73 -1.37
C GLY A 17 19.53 -7.31 -2.13
N ILE A 18 19.67 -8.53 -2.68
CA ILE A 18 18.57 -9.27 -3.34
C ILE A 18 17.45 -9.60 -2.34
N GLY A 19 17.80 -10.00 -1.11
CA GLY A 19 16.83 -10.20 -0.03
C GLY A 19 15.98 -8.96 0.25
N GLY A 20 16.56 -7.76 0.15
CA GLY A 20 15.83 -6.49 0.31
C GLY A 20 14.85 -6.21 -0.83
N ILE A 21 15.17 -6.67 -2.05
CA ILE A 21 14.23 -6.61 -3.19
C ILE A 21 13.04 -7.54 -2.93
N ILE A 22 13.29 -8.79 -2.53
CA ILE A 22 12.23 -9.77 -2.22
C ILE A 22 11.34 -9.24 -1.10
N LEU A 23 11.94 -8.70 -0.03
CA LEU A 23 11.20 -8.10 1.07
C LEU A 23 10.36 -6.90 0.61
N SER A 24 10.91 -6.04 -0.25
CA SER A 24 10.17 -4.91 -0.83
C SER A 24 8.95 -5.36 -1.62
N ILE A 25 9.04 -6.48 -2.36
CA ILE A 25 7.90 -7.03 -3.09
C ILE A 25 6.81 -7.48 -2.11
N GLY A 26 7.20 -8.18 -1.04
CA GLY A 26 6.28 -8.63 0.01
C GLY A 26 5.60 -7.48 0.78
N MET A 27 6.31 -6.38 1.04
CA MET A 27 5.69 -5.20 1.69
C MET A 27 4.82 -4.37 0.75
N SER A 28 5.02 -4.49 -0.56
CA SER A 28 4.24 -3.71 -1.54
C SER A 28 2.78 -4.11 -1.64
N ILE A 29 2.41 -5.29 -1.12
CA ILE A 29 1.03 -5.76 -1.09
C ILE A 29 0.27 -5.36 0.18
N ASP A 30 0.96 -5.02 1.27
CA ASP A 30 0.36 -4.74 2.58
C ASP A 30 -0.60 -3.54 2.53
N GLY A 31 -0.14 -2.42 1.96
CA GLY A 31 -0.93 -1.19 1.90
C GLY A 31 -2.26 -1.34 1.14
N ASN A 32 -2.28 -2.14 0.08
CA ASN A 32 -3.52 -2.40 -0.67
C ASN A 32 -4.52 -3.18 0.17
N VAL A 33 -4.06 -4.23 0.88
CA VAL A 33 -4.92 -5.04 1.75
C VAL A 33 -5.51 -4.21 2.89
N VAL A 34 -4.70 -3.34 3.51
CA VAL A 34 -5.16 -2.44 4.58
C VAL A 34 -6.25 -1.48 4.10
N ILE A 35 -6.11 -0.89 2.91
CA ILE A 35 -7.14 -0.02 2.33
C ILE A 35 -8.46 -0.79 2.16
N PHE A 36 -8.41 -1.99 1.57
CA PHE A 36 -9.62 -2.79 1.34
C PHE A 36 -10.31 -3.17 2.65
N GLU A 37 -9.56 -3.58 3.68
CA GLU A 37 -10.14 -3.90 4.97
C GLU A 37 -10.79 -2.69 5.64
N ARG A 38 -10.15 -1.50 5.61
CA ARG A 38 -10.79 -0.29 6.17
C ARG A 38 -12.04 0.13 5.41
N ILE A 39 -12.05 0.06 4.08
CA ILE A 39 -13.27 0.35 3.31
C ILE A 39 -14.39 -0.65 3.67
N LYS A 40 -14.05 -1.93 3.84
CA LYS A 40 -15.00 -2.99 4.21
C LYS A 40 -15.57 -2.79 5.62
N GLU A 41 -14.76 -2.33 6.58
CA GLU A 41 -15.24 -1.95 7.92
C GLU A 41 -16.23 -0.81 7.86
N GLU A 42 -15.91 0.26 7.13
CA GLU A 42 -16.77 1.44 7.00
C GLU A 42 -18.09 1.11 6.26
N LEU A 43 -18.07 0.15 5.34
CA LEU A 43 -19.27 -0.40 4.70
C LEU A 43 -20.12 -1.23 5.67
N LYS A 44 -19.50 -2.03 6.55
CA LYS A 44 -20.21 -2.81 7.58
C LYS A 44 -20.86 -1.92 8.64
N GLU A 45 -20.29 -0.75 8.92
CA GLU A 45 -20.88 0.29 9.77
C GLU A 45 -22.09 0.99 9.13
N GLY A 46 -22.46 0.63 7.90
CA GLY A 46 -23.65 1.14 7.22
C GLY A 46 -23.45 2.46 6.46
N LYS A 47 -22.20 2.94 6.30
CA LYS A 47 -21.92 4.14 5.51
C LYS A 47 -22.17 3.85 4.02
N SER A 48 -22.54 4.90 3.28
CA SER A 48 -22.68 4.80 1.83
C SER A 48 -21.33 4.47 1.19
N LEU A 49 -21.33 3.71 0.09
CA LEU A 49 -20.10 3.27 -0.58
C LEU A 49 -19.09 4.40 -0.82
N ARG A 50 -19.57 5.58 -1.25
CA ARG A 50 -18.71 6.73 -1.52
C ARG A 50 -18.10 7.31 -0.24
N ALA A 51 -18.87 7.35 0.85
CA ALA A 51 -18.40 7.79 2.16
C ALA A 51 -17.46 6.77 2.81
N SER A 52 -17.70 5.47 2.64
CA SER A 52 -16.83 4.39 3.13
C SER A 52 -15.48 4.38 2.43
N ILE A 53 -15.45 4.66 1.12
CA ILE A 53 -14.20 4.82 0.38
C ILE A 53 -13.40 6.00 0.90
N ASP A 54 -14.02 7.16 1.05
CA ASP A 54 -13.32 8.38 1.49
C ASP A 54 -12.79 8.26 2.93
N SER A 55 -13.66 7.81 3.85
CA SER A 55 -13.31 7.58 5.26
C SER A 55 -12.27 6.47 5.42
N GLY A 56 -12.48 5.33 4.75
CA GLY A 56 -11.59 4.19 4.77
C GLY A 56 -10.20 4.52 4.21
N PHE A 57 -10.14 5.28 3.10
CA PHE A 57 -8.89 5.73 2.51
C PHE A 57 -8.13 6.68 3.45
N LYS A 58 -8.83 7.65 4.07
CA LYS A 58 -8.21 8.59 5.02
C LYS A 58 -7.59 7.88 6.22
N ARG A 59 -8.30 6.90 6.80
CA ARG A 59 -7.80 6.09 7.93
C ARG A 59 -6.66 5.17 7.51
N ALA A 60 -6.80 4.48 6.38
CA ALA A 60 -5.77 3.59 5.88
C ALA A 60 -4.49 4.34 5.49
N PHE A 61 -4.60 5.54 4.93
CA PHE A 61 -3.45 6.35 4.52
C PHE A 61 -2.51 6.65 5.69
N VAL A 62 -3.05 7.02 6.85
CA VAL A 62 -2.23 7.30 8.05
C VAL A 62 -1.49 6.03 8.50
N ALA A 63 -2.19 4.89 8.59
CA ALA A 63 -1.58 3.62 8.97
C ALA A 63 -0.49 3.17 7.99
N ILE A 64 -0.73 3.35 6.69
CA ILE A 64 0.24 3.01 5.63
C ILE A 64 1.46 3.93 5.71
N LEU A 65 1.25 5.23 5.92
CA LEU A 65 2.32 6.19 6.07
C LEU A 65 3.21 5.82 7.26
N ASP A 66 2.63 5.54 8.43
CA ASP A 66 3.37 5.15 9.63
C ASP A 66 4.20 3.87 9.41
N SER A 67 3.62 2.85 8.80
CA SER A 67 4.31 1.59 8.46
C SER A 67 5.50 1.83 7.51
N ASN A 68 5.32 2.65 6.48
CA ASN A 68 6.40 2.96 5.54
C ASN A 68 7.50 3.84 6.18
N VAL A 69 7.13 4.78 7.05
CA VAL A 69 8.09 5.62 7.79
C VAL A 69 8.99 4.79 8.69
N THR A 70 8.42 3.85 9.47
CA THR A 70 9.23 2.95 10.32
C THR A 70 10.18 2.07 9.50
N THR A 71 9.73 1.61 8.33
CA THR A 71 10.57 0.84 7.39
C THR A 71 11.71 1.69 6.83
N ILE A 72 11.45 2.94 6.46
CA ILE A 72 12.47 3.89 6.00
C ILE A 72 13.49 4.17 7.10
N ILE A 73 13.05 4.39 8.34
CA ILE A 73 13.94 4.58 9.50
C ILE A 73 14.86 3.36 9.65
N THR A 74 14.30 2.15 9.57
CA THR A 74 15.07 0.90 9.61
C THR A 74 16.11 0.84 8.49
N ALA A 75 15.72 1.17 7.26
CA ALA A 75 16.63 1.20 6.12
C ALA A 75 17.79 2.21 6.31
N VAL A 76 17.51 3.39 6.87
CA VAL A 76 18.53 4.40 7.18
C VAL A 76 19.49 3.92 8.27
N VAL A 77 18.97 3.31 9.33
CA VAL A 77 19.79 2.72 10.39
C VAL A 77 20.71 1.63 9.82
N LEU A 78 20.18 0.76 8.97
CA LEU A 78 20.96 -0.29 8.31
C LEU A 78 22.02 0.26 7.34
N TYR A 79 21.76 1.40 6.71
CA TYR A 79 22.73 2.05 5.84
C TYR A 79 23.91 2.66 6.64
N ILE A 80 23.61 3.35 7.74
CA ILE A 80 24.62 4.04 8.56
C ILE A 80 25.43 3.03 9.39
N PHE A 81 24.73 2.16 10.12
CA PHE A 81 25.33 1.24 11.09
C PHE A 81 25.65 -0.15 10.52
N GLY A 82 25.06 -0.52 9.38
CA GLY A 82 25.37 -1.79 8.73
C GLY A 82 26.77 -1.81 8.13
N SER A 83 27.30 -3.00 7.89
CA SER A 83 28.60 -3.21 7.25
C SER A 83 28.46 -4.00 5.94
N GLY A 84 29.35 -3.73 4.97
CA GLY A 84 29.48 -4.45 3.70
C GLY A 84 28.13 -4.75 3.03
N ALA A 85 27.71 -6.02 3.11
CA ALA A 85 26.50 -6.52 2.48
C ALA A 85 25.18 -5.99 3.12
N VAL A 86 25.18 -5.70 4.42
CA VAL A 86 24.00 -5.18 5.14
C VAL A 86 23.66 -3.76 4.70
N ARG A 87 24.67 -2.94 4.35
CA ARG A 87 24.43 -1.62 3.74
C ARG A 87 23.68 -1.75 2.42
N GLY A 88 24.07 -2.73 1.59
CA GLY A 88 23.38 -3.04 0.34
C GLY A 88 21.91 -3.38 0.55
N PHE A 89 21.60 -4.20 1.56
CA PHE A 89 20.22 -4.49 1.96
C PHE A 89 19.45 -3.23 2.40
N GLY A 90 20.06 -2.36 3.22
CA GLY A 90 19.46 -1.09 3.63
C GLY A 90 19.09 -0.20 2.45
N VAL A 91 19.96 -0.10 1.43
CA VAL A 91 19.68 0.73 0.25
C VAL A 91 18.58 0.13 -0.62
N THR A 92 18.59 -1.18 -0.85
CA THR A 92 17.52 -1.82 -1.64
C THR A 92 16.18 -1.71 -0.93
N LEU A 93 16.15 -1.85 0.40
CA LEU A 93 14.96 -1.64 1.22
C LEU A 93 14.43 -0.21 1.13
N PHE A 94 15.31 0.79 1.27
CA PHE A 94 14.93 2.21 1.21
C PHE A 94 14.22 2.57 -0.10
N PHE A 95 14.85 2.28 -1.25
CA PHE A 95 14.26 2.58 -2.55
C PHE A 95 13.02 1.73 -2.82
N GLY A 96 13.02 0.48 -2.38
CA GLY A 96 11.87 -0.41 -2.49
C GLY A 96 10.63 0.15 -1.81
N THR A 97 10.75 0.50 -0.53
CA THR A 97 9.68 1.12 0.25
C THR A 97 9.23 2.46 -0.34
N LEU A 98 10.17 3.31 -0.77
CA LEU A 98 9.84 4.64 -1.32
C LEU A 98 9.01 4.54 -2.61
N PHE A 99 9.43 3.68 -3.56
CA PHE A 99 8.68 3.48 -4.80
C PHE A 99 7.35 2.77 -4.56
N SER A 100 7.31 1.84 -3.61
CA SER A 100 6.09 1.12 -3.24
C SER A 100 5.04 2.07 -2.65
N PHE A 101 5.44 2.90 -1.68
CA PHE A 101 4.57 3.91 -1.07
C PHE A 101 4.03 4.89 -2.12
N PHE A 102 4.90 5.40 -2.99
CA PHE A 102 4.49 6.30 -4.07
C PHE A 102 3.48 5.63 -5.04
N SER A 103 3.72 4.37 -5.39
CA SER A 103 2.80 3.58 -6.22
C SER A 103 1.45 3.38 -5.54
N ALA A 104 1.43 3.02 -4.26
CA ALA A 104 0.18 2.79 -3.52
C ALA A 104 -0.70 4.05 -3.46
N VAL A 105 -0.10 5.21 -3.18
CA VAL A 105 -0.84 6.49 -3.08
C VAL A 105 -1.32 6.96 -4.45
N THR A 106 -0.45 6.90 -5.47
CA THR A 106 -0.77 7.38 -6.82
C THR A 106 -1.77 6.44 -7.52
N ALA A 107 -1.55 5.13 -7.47
CA ALA A 107 -2.44 4.15 -8.07
C ALA A 107 -3.83 4.16 -7.41
N SER A 108 -3.90 4.28 -6.08
CA SER A 108 -5.19 4.35 -5.40
C SER A 108 -5.96 5.63 -5.76
N LYS A 109 -5.30 6.80 -5.80
CA LYS A 109 -5.95 8.04 -6.26
C LYS A 109 -6.41 7.96 -7.72
N MET A 110 -5.56 7.44 -8.62
CA MET A 110 -5.90 7.31 -10.04
C MET A 110 -7.02 6.29 -10.29
N MET A 111 -7.01 5.16 -9.58
CA MET A 111 -8.09 4.17 -9.67
C MET A 111 -9.41 4.72 -9.12
N LEU A 112 -9.38 5.46 -8.00
CA LEU A 112 -10.60 6.05 -7.43
C LEU A 112 -11.17 7.17 -8.32
N GLN A 113 -10.33 8.02 -8.90
CA GLN A 113 -10.76 9.05 -9.84
C GLN A 113 -11.25 8.43 -11.16
N GLY A 114 -10.54 7.44 -11.71
CA GLY A 114 -10.95 6.71 -12.91
C GLY A 114 -12.24 5.91 -12.73
N ALA A 115 -12.43 5.25 -11.59
CA ALA A 115 -13.66 4.53 -11.26
C ALA A 115 -14.85 5.47 -11.04
N SER A 116 -14.62 6.71 -10.56
CA SER A 116 -15.67 7.72 -10.43
C SER A 116 -16.21 8.24 -11.77
N ALA A 117 -15.44 8.08 -12.85
CA ALA A 117 -15.88 8.38 -14.22
C ALA A 117 -16.71 7.25 -14.85
N PHE A 118 -16.67 6.03 -14.30
CA PHE A 118 -17.38 4.87 -14.83
C PHE A 118 -18.64 4.60 -13.99
N SER A 119 -19.79 5.08 -14.46
CA SER A 119 -21.12 4.97 -13.81
C SER A 119 -21.58 3.53 -13.45
N PHE A 120 -20.82 2.50 -13.82
CA PHE A 120 -21.09 1.08 -13.55
C PHE A 120 -20.62 0.61 -12.15
N SER A 121 -19.77 1.38 -11.46
CA SER A 121 -19.26 1.04 -10.10
C SER A 121 -20.31 1.21 -8.98
N ARG A 122 -21.56 1.54 -9.31
CA ARG A 122 -22.68 1.66 -8.35
C ARG A 122 -23.27 0.32 -7.89
N ASN A 123 -22.90 -0.81 -8.50
CA ASN A 123 -23.50 -2.09 -8.18
C ASN A 123 -22.91 -2.67 -6.88
N LYS A 124 -23.72 -2.72 -5.82
CA LYS A 124 -23.38 -3.23 -4.47
C LYS A 124 -22.79 -4.65 -4.47
N TRP A 125 -23.13 -5.45 -5.47
CA TRP A 125 -22.65 -6.82 -5.65
C TRP A 125 -21.12 -6.93 -5.87
N LEU A 126 -20.49 -5.94 -6.51
CA LEU A 126 -19.04 -5.90 -6.75
C LEU A 126 -18.21 -5.75 -5.46
N PHE A 127 -18.83 -5.31 -4.37
CA PHE A 127 -18.19 -5.11 -3.07
C PHE A 127 -18.43 -6.30 -2.12
N GLY A 128 -18.93 -7.44 -2.62
CA GLY A 128 -19.20 -8.62 -1.80
C GLY A 128 -20.40 -8.48 -0.88
N LEU A 129 -21.26 -7.48 -1.10
CA LEU A 129 -22.54 -7.32 -0.41
C LEU A 129 -23.62 -8.08 -1.19
N ASN A 130 -23.72 -9.39 -0.95
CA ASN A 130 -24.85 -10.19 -1.39
C ASN A 130 -25.57 -10.77 -0.16
N GLY A 131 -26.78 -10.27 0.11
CA GLY A 131 -27.63 -10.75 1.20
C GLY A 131 -28.38 -9.61 1.88
N GLY A 132 -29.44 -9.14 1.22
CA GLY A 132 -30.32 -8.11 1.75
C GLY A 132 -30.94 -8.50 3.09
N LYS A 133 -30.83 -7.62 4.08
CA LYS A 133 -31.83 -7.57 5.14
C LYS A 133 -33.07 -6.90 4.56
N LYS A 134 -34.08 -7.72 4.30
CA LYS A 134 -35.46 -7.30 4.12
C LYS A 134 -35.82 -6.34 5.24
N ILE A 135 -36.43 -5.24 4.83
CA ILE A 135 -37.30 -4.42 5.66
C ILE A 135 -38.33 -5.39 6.27
N GLU A 136 -38.35 -5.50 7.59
CA GLU A 136 -39.54 -5.95 8.31
C GLU A 136 -39.81 -4.91 9.39
N GLU A 137 -41.04 -4.44 9.31
CA GLU A 137 -41.65 -3.34 10.04
C GLU A 137 -41.75 -3.65 11.54
N VAL A 138 -41.65 -2.61 12.37
CA VAL A 138 -42.20 -2.57 13.73
C VAL A 138 -43.11 -1.37 13.80
#